data_AF-A0AAC9ID86-F1
#
_entry.id   AF-A0AAC9ID86-F1
#
_cell.length_a   1.000
_cell.length_b   1.000
_cell.length_c   1.000
_cell.angle_alpha   90.00
_cell.angle_beta   90.00
_cell.angle_gamma   90.00
#
_symmetry.space_group_name_H-M   'P 1'
#
loop_
_entity.id
_entity.type
_entity.pdbx_description
1 polymer ?
#
loop_
_entity_poly.entity_id
_entity_poly.type
_entity_poly.pdbx_seq_one_letter_code
_entity_poly.pdbx_strand_id
1 'polypeptide(L)'
;MSDGAERSTAPGDDARPRPQYGEYATPEEQRARIQRPEVTEALEAGVAPQPEPVAPVAEKATPPAGAGRVGLRGPLWDRILTGGLLAYGLVSTVSTIVQLLDFPTYAETAAKILGVDASYTNLSAGYLWGAAAAFVYGIGWLLTAVLTWRRLRRGRVAFWIPLAGFVVTALLAGLCVTLALVGDQQFMTAIIGSVPN
;
A
#
# COMPACT_ATOMS: atom_id res chain seq x y z
N MET A 1 34.72 52.47 66.26
CA MET A 1 35.00 52.10 64.85
C MET A 1 35.55 50.67 64.91
N SER A 2 34.71 49.64 64.91
CA SER A 2 34.11 48.96 63.71
C SER A 2 35.23 48.40 62.82
N ASP A 3 35.26 47.16 62.37
CA ASP A 3 34.32 46.04 62.28
C ASP A 3 35.15 44.82 61.82
N GLY A 4 34.69 43.58 61.95
CA GLY A 4 35.37 42.46 61.26
C GLY A 4 35.03 41.05 61.70
N ALA A 5 34.06 40.46 61.02
CA ALA A 5 33.44 39.17 61.26
C ALA A 5 34.33 37.92 60.99
N GLU A 6 34.03 36.87 61.78
CA GLU A 6 33.91 35.44 61.46
C GLU A 6 34.90 34.73 60.50
N ARG A 7 35.46 33.59 60.97
CA ARG A 7 35.15 32.26 60.41
C ARG A 7 35.75 31.12 61.24
N SER A 8 34.86 30.40 61.92
CA SER A 8 35.08 29.03 62.41
C SER A 8 35.14 28.08 61.21
N THR A 9 36.15 27.22 61.13
CA THR A 9 36.25 26.15 60.13
C THR A 9 36.31 24.81 60.85
N ALA A 10 35.15 24.18 61.01
CA ALA A 10 35.06 22.76 61.31
C ALA A 10 35.22 21.96 60.00
N PRO A 11 36.00 20.86 59.97
CA PRO A 11 36.00 19.96 58.83
C PRO A 11 34.69 19.16 58.84
N GLY A 12 33.81 19.46 57.88
CA GLY A 12 32.59 18.70 57.63
C GLY A 12 32.90 17.40 56.90
N ASP A 13 32.22 16.34 57.33
CA ASP A 13 32.17 15.00 56.76
C ASP A 13 31.92 15.00 55.25
N ASP A 14 32.94 14.67 54.47
CA ASP A 14 32.84 14.47 53.01
C ASP A 14 32.55 12.99 52.68
N ALA A 15 31.51 12.41 53.30
CA ALA A 15 31.02 11.07 53.00
C ALA A 15 29.75 11.17 52.13
N ARG A 16 29.93 11.15 50.81
CA ARG A 16 28.81 11.09 49.84
C ARG A 16 27.89 9.89 50.18
N PRO A 17 26.57 10.08 50.29
CA PRO A 17 25.62 8.99 50.56
C PRO A 17 25.73 7.87 49.52
N ARG A 18 25.81 6.62 49.98
CA ARG A 18 25.79 5.44 49.09
C ARG A 18 24.42 5.36 48.40
N PRO A 19 24.37 4.99 47.10
CA PRO A 19 23.10 4.86 46.38
C PRO A 19 22.19 3.85 47.08
N GLN A 20 20.97 4.28 47.41
CA GLN A 20 19.92 3.46 48.07
C GLN A 20 19.22 2.49 47.09
N TYR A 21 19.68 2.40 45.85
CA TYR A 21 19.11 1.53 44.83
C TYR A 21 20.15 0.49 44.43
N GLY A 22 19.80 -0.77 44.68
CA GLY A 22 20.71 -1.92 44.62
C GLY A 22 20.20 -3.16 45.37
N GLU A 23 18.99 -3.13 45.98
CA GLU A 23 18.30 -4.37 46.32
C GLU A 23 17.91 -5.04 45.01
N TYR A 24 18.70 -6.04 44.62
CA TYR A 24 18.30 -6.99 43.60
C TYR A 24 16.90 -7.49 43.94
N ALA A 25 16.03 -7.59 42.93
CA ALA A 25 14.72 -8.23 43.10
C ALA A 25 14.89 -9.52 43.89
N THR A 26 13.99 -9.81 44.84
CA THR A 26 14.15 -11.00 45.68
C THR A 26 14.27 -12.24 44.79
N PRO A 27 14.97 -13.30 45.23
CA PRO A 27 15.09 -14.52 44.45
C PRO A 27 13.72 -15.07 43.98
N GLU A 28 12.66 -14.91 44.79
CA GLU A 28 11.30 -15.28 44.37
C GLU A 28 10.74 -14.38 43.25
N GLU A 29 10.97 -13.07 43.31
CA GLU A 29 10.54 -12.13 42.26
C GLU A 29 11.31 -12.31 40.94
N GLN A 30 12.57 -12.74 41.01
CA GLN A 30 13.35 -13.11 39.83
C GLN A 30 12.82 -14.39 39.20
N ARG A 31 12.51 -15.41 40.02
CA ARG A 31 11.89 -16.68 39.57
C ARG A 31 10.55 -16.44 38.89
N ALA A 32 9.71 -15.54 39.42
CA ALA A 32 8.43 -15.22 38.80
C ALA A 32 8.57 -14.54 37.42
N ARG A 33 9.67 -13.80 37.18
CA ARG A 33 9.95 -13.17 35.88
C ARG A 33 10.64 -14.10 34.89
N ILE A 34 11.45 -15.02 35.38
CA ILE A 34 12.14 -16.03 34.57
C ILE A 34 11.16 -17.19 34.34
N GLN A 35 10.47 -17.18 33.20
CA GLN A 35 9.52 -18.23 32.79
C GLN A 35 10.20 -19.57 32.42
N ARG A 36 11.26 -19.97 33.14
CA ARG A 36 12.00 -21.24 33.00
C ARG A 36 12.41 -21.80 34.37
N PRO A 37 11.48 -22.40 35.12
CA PRO A 37 11.76 -22.94 36.45
C PRO A 37 12.82 -24.07 36.43
N GLU A 38 12.80 -24.91 35.39
CA GLU A 38 13.70 -26.07 35.24
C GLU A 38 15.21 -25.73 35.18
N VAL A 39 15.58 -24.57 34.64
CA VAL A 39 16.99 -24.13 34.56
C VAL A 39 17.48 -23.59 35.90
N THR A 40 16.57 -23.01 36.69
CA THR A 40 16.89 -22.42 37.99
C THR A 40 17.15 -23.52 39.04
N GLU A 41 16.33 -24.58 39.03
CA GLU A 41 16.50 -25.73 39.93
C GLU A 41 17.81 -26.49 39.67
N ALA A 42 18.21 -26.65 38.39
CA ALA A 42 19.46 -27.29 38.02
C ALA A 42 20.71 -26.52 38.52
N LEU A 43 20.68 -25.19 38.42
CA LEU A 43 21.76 -24.32 38.89
C LEU A 43 21.89 -24.31 40.42
N GLU A 44 20.77 -24.34 41.14
CA GLU A 44 20.75 -24.39 42.62
C GLU A 44 21.24 -25.75 43.15
N ALA A 45 21.01 -26.83 42.41
CA ALA A 45 21.55 -28.16 42.68
C ALA A 45 23.06 -28.30 42.32
N GLY A 46 23.72 -27.22 41.89
CA GLY A 46 25.13 -27.22 41.50
C GLY A 46 25.42 -27.94 40.18
N VAL A 47 24.38 -28.20 39.38
CA VAL A 47 24.51 -28.84 38.06
C VAL A 47 24.63 -27.76 36.99
N ALA A 48 25.77 -27.72 36.31
CA ALA A 48 25.94 -26.83 35.16
C ALA A 48 24.93 -27.19 34.06
N PRO A 49 24.21 -26.23 33.46
CA PRO A 49 23.29 -26.50 32.36
C PRO A 49 24.06 -27.20 31.24
N GLN A 50 23.68 -28.44 30.93
CA GLN A 50 24.25 -29.10 29.76
C GLN A 50 23.78 -28.36 28.51
N PRO A 51 24.67 -28.05 27.55
CA PRO A 51 24.23 -27.53 26.27
C PRO A 51 23.31 -28.57 25.63
N GLU A 52 22.07 -28.18 25.33
CA GLU A 52 21.17 -29.02 24.54
C GLU A 52 21.90 -29.47 23.26
N PRO A 53 21.79 -30.75 22.86
CA PRO A 53 22.34 -31.19 21.59
C PRO A 53 21.81 -30.30 20.46
N VAL A 54 22.72 -29.56 19.84
CA VAL A 54 22.41 -28.68 18.71
C VAL A 54 22.02 -29.59 17.54
N ALA A 55 20.73 -29.83 17.37
CA ALA A 55 20.19 -30.21 16.07
C ALA A 55 20.59 -29.10 15.08
N PRO A 56 20.94 -29.39 13.81
CA PRO A 56 21.34 -28.36 12.86
C PRO A 56 20.18 -27.39 12.65
N VAL A 57 20.22 -26.28 13.39
CA VAL A 57 19.32 -25.15 13.25
C VAL A 57 19.75 -24.45 11.97
N ALA A 58 18.96 -24.62 10.91
CA ALA A 58 18.99 -23.71 9.78
C ALA A 58 18.93 -22.28 10.35
N GLU A 59 19.96 -21.49 10.06
CA GLU A 59 20.22 -20.15 10.58
C GLU A 59 18.99 -19.25 10.41
N LYS A 60 18.09 -19.27 11.40
CA LYS A 60 17.04 -18.27 11.55
C LYS A 60 17.67 -17.13 12.32
N ALA A 61 18.14 -16.14 11.57
CA ALA A 61 18.56 -14.85 12.09
C ALA A 61 17.55 -14.34 13.13
N THR A 62 18.02 -14.17 14.36
CA THR A 62 17.29 -13.54 15.46
C THR A 62 16.99 -12.08 15.08
N PRO A 63 15.72 -11.64 15.02
CA PRO A 63 15.44 -10.22 14.81
C PRO A 63 15.84 -9.44 16.07
N PRO A 64 16.47 -8.26 15.94
CA PRO A 64 16.91 -7.48 17.10
C PRO A 64 15.68 -7.04 17.92
N ALA A 65 15.72 -7.33 19.21
CA ALA A 65 14.79 -6.83 20.21
C ALA A 65 15.10 -5.34 20.45
N GLY A 66 14.36 -4.44 19.78
CA GLY A 66 14.60 -3.01 19.94
C GLY A 66 14.15 -2.12 18.78
N ALA A 67 13.00 -2.39 18.18
CA ALA A 67 12.27 -1.40 17.41
C ALA A 67 10.79 -1.67 17.64
N GLY A 68 10.02 -0.64 18.01
CA GLY A 68 8.59 -0.78 18.22
C GLY A 68 7.93 -1.48 17.05
N ARG A 69 6.78 -2.10 17.30
CA ARG A 69 5.90 -2.70 16.28
C ARG A 69 5.37 -1.62 15.32
N VAL A 70 6.25 -1.05 14.51
CA VAL A 70 5.99 -0.21 13.35
C VAL A 70 6.19 -1.05 12.07
N GLY A 71 5.95 -2.36 12.14
CA GLY A 71 5.69 -3.20 10.97
C GLY A 71 4.18 -3.44 10.92
N LEU A 72 3.43 -3.25 9.84
CA LEU A 72 3.76 -3.36 8.42
C LEU A 72 3.16 -2.18 7.62
N ARG A 73 3.83 -1.02 7.61
CA ARG A 73 3.54 -0.03 6.56
C ARG A 73 4.38 -0.45 5.36
N GLY A 74 3.74 -0.95 4.30
CA GLY A 74 4.42 -1.28 3.04
C GLY A 74 5.26 -0.09 2.52
N PRO A 75 6.16 -0.32 1.54
CA PRO A 75 7.10 0.69 1.06
C PRO A 75 6.40 2.03 0.77
N LEU A 76 6.92 3.15 1.28
CA LEU A 76 6.32 4.47 1.04
C LEU A 76 6.16 4.77 -0.45
N TRP A 77 7.12 4.32 -1.26
CA TRP A 77 7.07 4.44 -2.72
C TRP A 77 5.88 3.70 -3.35
N ASP A 78 5.52 2.50 -2.89
CA ASP A 78 4.34 1.77 -3.37
C ASP A 78 3.05 2.56 -3.10
N ARG A 79 2.97 3.27 -1.97
CA ARG A 79 1.82 4.12 -1.64
C ARG A 79 1.73 5.36 -2.53
N ILE A 80 2.86 6.03 -2.77
CA ILE A 80 2.93 7.20 -3.65
C ILE A 80 2.54 6.80 -5.07
N LEU A 81 3.14 5.72 -5.60
CA LEU A 81 2.82 5.21 -6.93
C LEU A 81 1.35 4.78 -7.04
N THR A 82 0.85 4.01 -6.07
CA THR A 82 -0.55 3.56 -6.08
C THR A 82 -1.52 4.74 -5.99
N GLY A 83 -1.24 5.72 -5.13
CA GLY A 83 -2.04 6.95 -5.02
C GLY A 83 -2.04 7.74 -6.33
N GLY A 84 -0.87 7.90 -6.95
CA GLY A 84 -0.71 8.53 -8.26
C GLY A 84 -1.49 7.80 -9.35
N LEU A 85 -1.37 6.47 -9.44
CA LEU A 85 -2.11 5.66 -10.42
C LEU A 85 -3.62 5.73 -10.22
N LEU A 86 -4.10 5.73 -8.98
CA LEU A 86 -5.54 5.86 -8.69
C LEU A 86 -6.06 7.24 -9.05
N ALA A 87 -5.32 8.30 -8.74
CA ALA A 87 -5.71 9.67 -9.08
C ALA A 87 -5.69 9.90 -10.60
N TYR A 88 -4.59 9.53 -11.27
CA TYR A 88 -4.49 9.59 -12.72
C TYR A 88 -5.57 8.73 -13.38
N GLY A 89 -5.74 7.49 -12.91
CA GLY A 89 -6.76 6.57 -13.38
C GLY A 89 -8.17 7.12 -13.20
N LEU A 90 -8.46 7.83 -12.10
CA LEU A 90 -9.75 8.48 -11.88
C LEU A 90 -10.01 9.58 -12.91
N VAL A 91 -9.04 10.49 -13.07
CA VAL A 91 -9.16 11.60 -14.03
C VAL A 91 -9.35 11.04 -15.44
N SER A 92 -8.50 10.08 -15.85
CA SER A 92 -8.64 9.40 -17.13
C SER A 92 -10.00 8.73 -17.29
N THR A 93 -10.46 7.99 -16.29
CA THR A 93 -11.74 7.27 -16.35
C THR A 93 -12.91 8.25 -16.49
N VAL A 94 -12.93 9.32 -15.71
CA VAL A 94 -14.00 10.33 -15.78
C VAL A 94 -13.98 11.03 -17.14
N SER A 95 -12.81 11.43 -17.63
CA SER A 95 -12.67 12.03 -18.97
C SER A 95 -13.15 11.09 -20.07
N THR A 96 -12.78 9.81 -20.01
CA THR A 96 -13.23 8.79 -20.97
C THR A 96 -14.73 8.54 -20.88
N ILE A 97 -15.31 8.51 -19.67
CA ILE A 97 -16.76 8.38 -19.49
C ILE A 97 -17.50 9.53 -20.18
N VAL A 98 -17.06 10.78 -19.96
CA VAL A 98 -17.69 11.95 -20.60
C VAL A 98 -17.62 11.84 -22.12
N GLN A 99 -16.48 11.44 -22.67
CA GLN A 99 -16.34 11.22 -24.12
C GLN A 99 -17.27 10.11 -24.63
N LEU A 100 -17.37 8.99 -23.91
CA LEU A 100 -18.20 7.84 -24.33
C LEU A 100 -19.69 8.12 -24.24
N LEU A 101 -20.12 9.01 -23.33
CA LEU A 101 -21.51 9.45 -23.27
C LEU A 101 -21.88 10.31 -24.49
N ASP A 102 -20.91 11.00 -25.08
CA ASP A 102 -21.03 11.62 -26.41
C ASP A 102 -20.35 10.76 -27.48
N PHE A 103 -20.82 9.52 -27.59
CA PHE A 103 -20.23 8.51 -28.46
C PHE A 103 -20.05 8.94 -29.94
N PRO A 104 -21.01 9.61 -30.59
CA PRO A 104 -20.84 10.04 -31.98
C PRO A 104 -19.62 10.95 -32.16
N THR A 105 -19.48 11.98 -31.32
CA THR A 105 -18.33 12.89 -31.34
C THR A 105 -17.03 12.14 -31.04
N TYR A 106 -17.06 11.20 -30.09
CA TYR A 106 -15.91 10.34 -29.79
C TYR A 106 -15.46 9.52 -31.00
N ALA A 107 -16.39 8.86 -31.69
CA ALA A 107 -16.12 8.04 -32.87
C ALA A 107 -15.60 8.88 -34.05
N GLU A 108 -16.24 10.01 -34.34
CA GLU A 108 -15.81 10.92 -35.41
C GLU A 108 -14.43 11.54 -35.12
N THR A 109 -14.15 11.88 -33.86
CA THR A 109 -12.81 12.34 -33.47
C THR A 109 -11.77 11.26 -33.67
N ALA A 110 -12.09 10.00 -33.33
CA ALA A 110 -11.20 8.88 -33.58
C ALA A 110 -10.96 8.65 -35.08
N ALA A 111 -11.99 8.75 -35.92
CA ALA A 111 -11.86 8.67 -37.37
C ALA A 111 -10.97 9.79 -37.93
N LYS A 112 -11.14 11.03 -37.44
CA LYS A 112 -10.30 12.18 -37.83
C LYS A 112 -8.84 12.00 -37.45
N ILE A 113 -8.55 11.39 -36.30
CA ILE A 113 -7.17 11.04 -35.91
C ILE A 113 -6.56 10.04 -36.89
N LEU A 114 -7.38 9.15 -37.47
CA LEU A 114 -6.97 8.23 -38.54
C LEU A 114 -6.91 8.89 -39.93
N GLY A 115 -7.21 10.19 -40.04
CA GLY A 115 -7.23 10.93 -41.31
C GLY A 115 -8.51 10.73 -42.12
N VAL A 116 -9.58 10.24 -41.51
CA VAL A 116 -10.85 9.92 -42.18
C VAL A 116 -11.93 10.91 -41.74
N ASP A 117 -12.50 11.64 -42.69
CA ASP A 117 -13.73 12.40 -42.47
C ASP A 117 -14.94 11.47 -42.63
N ALA A 118 -15.24 10.72 -41.56
CA ALA A 118 -16.43 9.89 -41.45
C ALA A 118 -17.39 10.49 -40.41
N SER A 119 -18.69 10.49 -40.71
CA SER A 119 -19.73 10.87 -39.76
C SER A 119 -20.44 9.64 -39.21
N TYR A 120 -20.63 9.60 -37.89
CA TYR A 120 -21.29 8.50 -37.22
C TYR A 120 -22.81 8.68 -37.28
N THR A 121 -23.51 7.70 -37.86
CA THR A 121 -24.94 7.80 -38.20
C THR A 121 -25.85 7.00 -37.27
N ASN A 122 -25.37 5.88 -36.70
CA ASN A 122 -26.17 5.03 -35.83
C ASN A 122 -26.20 5.54 -34.37
N LEU A 123 -26.86 6.67 -34.16
CA LEU A 123 -26.92 7.36 -32.86
C LEU A 123 -27.53 6.50 -31.75
N SER A 124 -28.56 5.70 -32.05
CA SER A 124 -29.22 4.86 -31.07
C SER A 124 -28.28 3.78 -30.52
N ALA A 125 -27.56 3.07 -31.39
CA ALA A 125 -26.55 2.11 -30.98
C ALA A 125 -25.37 2.81 -30.27
N GLY A 126 -24.96 3.97 -30.78
CA GLY A 126 -23.86 4.76 -30.21
C GLY A 126 -24.10 5.14 -28.76
N TYR A 127 -25.24 5.76 -28.46
CA TYR A 127 -25.57 6.15 -27.08
C TYR A 127 -25.80 4.95 -26.16
N LEU A 128 -26.43 3.86 -26.66
CA LEU A 128 -26.66 2.66 -25.86
C LEU A 128 -25.34 2.00 -25.43
N TRP A 129 -24.46 1.73 -26.38
CA TRP A 129 -23.19 1.05 -26.13
C TRP A 129 -22.15 1.98 -25.50
N GLY A 130 -22.18 3.27 -25.82
CA GLY A 130 -21.39 4.31 -25.15
C GLY A 130 -21.73 4.42 -23.66
N ALA A 131 -23.02 4.45 -23.32
CA ALA A 131 -23.48 4.42 -21.93
C ALA A 131 -23.08 3.10 -21.24
N ALA A 132 -23.22 1.95 -21.91
CA ALA A 132 -22.76 0.67 -21.36
C ALA A 132 -21.25 0.66 -21.07
N ALA A 133 -20.44 1.17 -22.00
CA ALA A 133 -19.00 1.31 -21.82
C ALA A 133 -18.65 2.26 -20.66
N ALA A 134 -19.37 3.37 -20.52
CA ALA A 134 -19.22 4.30 -19.40
C ALA A 134 -19.52 3.63 -18.05
N PHE A 135 -20.58 2.82 -17.97
CA PHE A 135 -20.87 2.02 -16.78
C PHE A 135 -19.76 1.01 -16.46
N VAL A 136 -19.22 0.32 -17.48
CA VAL A 136 -18.09 -0.61 -17.31
C VAL A 136 -16.88 0.12 -16.74
N TYR A 137 -16.55 1.31 -17.26
CA TYR A 137 -15.47 2.14 -16.72
C TYR A 137 -15.71 2.57 -15.27
N GLY A 138 -16.93 3.04 -14.96
CA GLY A 138 -17.29 3.45 -13.60
C GLY A 138 -17.18 2.30 -12.59
N ILE A 139 -17.78 1.16 -12.91
CA ILE A 139 -17.74 -0.03 -12.04
C ILE A 139 -16.32 -0.59 -11.95
N GLY A 140 -15.62 -0.71 -13.08
CA GLY A 140 -14.25 -1.21 -13.14
C GLY A 140 -13.29 -0.38 -12.29
N TRP A 141 -13.40 0.96 -12.38
CA TRP A 141 -12.59 1.85 -11.54
C TRP A 141 -12.93 1.72 -10.06
N LEU A 142 -14.22 1.68 -9.68
CA LEU A 142 -14.65 1.51 -8.29
C LEU A 142 -14.16 0.18 -7.69
N LEU A 143 -14.31 -0.93 -8.43
CA LEU A 143 -13.81 -2.24 -8.00
C LEU A 143 -12.29 -2.21 -7.84
N THR A 144 -11.59 -1.61 -8.79
CA THR A 144 -10.13 -1.46 -8.75
C THR A 144 -9.69 -0.66 -7.54
N ALA A 145 -10.33 0.46 -7.24
CA ALA A 145 -10.06 1.29 -6.08
C ALA A 145 -10.30 0.53 -4.76
N VAL A 146 -11.42 -0.19 -4.65
CA VAL A 146 -11.77 -0.99 -3.46
C VAL A 146 -10.77 -2.13 -3.24
N LEU A 147 -10.39 -2.86 -4.30
CA LEU A 147 -9.41 -3.95 -4.22
C LEU A 147 -8.02 -3.43 -3.82
N THR A 148 -7.61 -2.32 -4.42
CA THR A 148 -6.35 -1.64 -4.11
C THR A 148 -6.32 -1.21 -2.64
N TRP A 149 -7.38 -0.54 -2.18
CA TRP A 149 -7.53 -0.10 -0.79
C TRP A 149 -7.49 -1.27 0.20
N ARG A 150 -8.25 -2.35 -0.08
CA ARG A 150 -8.26 -3.57 0.75
C ARG A 150 -6.87 -4.20 0.83
N ARG A 151 -6.07 -4.16 -0.24
CA ARG A 151 -4.71 -4.70 -0.25
C ARG A 151 -3.72 -3.80 0.50
N LEU A 152 -3.83 -2.48 0.37
CA LEU A 152 -3.05 -1.53 1.16
C LEU A 152 -3.27 -1.71 2.67
N ARG A 153 -4.53 -1.93 3.09
CA ARG A 153 -4.86 -2.22 4.50
C ARG A 153 -4.20 -3.49 5.03
N ARG A 154 -3.86 -4.44 4.15
CA ARG A 154 -3.16 -5.69 4.49
C ARG A 154 -1.62 -5.56 4.44
N GLY A 155 -1.09 -4.35 4.21
CA GLY A 155 0.35 -4.09 4.16
C GLY A 155 1.08 -4.71 2.96
N ARG A 156 0.35 -5.14 1.91
CA ARG A 156 0.92 -5.75 0.70
C ARG A 156 1.11 -4.71 -0.40
N VAL A 157 2.10 -4.97 -1.27
CA VAL A 157 2.34 -4.21 -2.51
C VAL A 157 1.09 -4.25 -3.39
N ALA A 158 0.67 -3.08 -3.90
CA ALA A 158 -0.60 -2.92 -4.59
C ALA A 158 -0.54 -2.08 -5.88
N PHE A 159 0.60 -1.48 -6.23
CA PHE A 159 0.70 -0.62 -7.42
C PHE A 159 0.27 -1.31 -8.73
N TRP A 160 0.42 -2.64 -8.83
CA TRP A 160 0.03 -3.40 -10.02
C TRP A 160 -1.49 -3.55 -10.16
N ILE A 161 -2.27 -3.41 -9.08
CA ILE A 161 -3.72 -3.61 -9.10
C ILE A 161 -4.41 -2.52 -9.92
N PRO A 162 -4.16 -1.21 -9.69
CA PRO A 162 -4.73 -0.17 -10.54
C PRO A 162 -4.41 -0.36 -12.02
N LEU A 163 -3.19 -0.79 -12.33
CA LEU A 163 -2.76 -1.03 -13.70
C LEU A 163 -3.51 -2.20 -14.34
N ALA A 164 -3.54 -3.37 -13.68
CA ALA A 164 -4.24 -4.54 -14.18
C ALA A 164 -5.76 -4.32 -14.26
N GLY A 165 -6.34 -3.65 -13.26
CA GLY A 165 -7.75 -3.30 -13.22
C GLY A 165 -8.15 -2.37 -14.37
N PHE A 166 -7.32 -1.37 -14.69
CA PHE A 166 -7.52 -0.50 -15.83
C PHE A 166 -7.49 -1.28 -17.15
N VAL A 167 -6.48 -2.14 -17.36
CA VAL A 167 -6.37 -2.95 -18.58
C VAL A 167 -7.60 -3.83 -18.78
N VAL A 168 -8.03 -4.56 -17.75
CA VAL A 168 -9.23 -5.42 -17.84
C VAL A 168 -10.48 -4.59 -18.16
N THR A 169 -10.65 -3.45 -17.49
CA THR A 169 -11.79 -2.56 -17.71
C THR A 169 -11.80 -1.98 -19.13
N ALA A 170 -10.64 -1.55 -19.62
CA ALA A 170 -10.49 -1.00 -20.96
C ALA A 170 -10.79 -2.03 -22.04
N LEU A 171 -10.40 -3.29 -21.86
CA LEU A 171 -10.75 -4.37 -22.78
C LEU A 171 -12.26 -4.63 -22.83
N LEU A 172 -12.92 -4.67 -21.66
CA LEU A 172 -14.36 -4.86 -21.57
C LEU A 172 -15.13 -3.69 -22.18
N ALA A 173 -14.73 -2.45 -21.89
CA ALA A 173 -15.33 -1.27 -22.50
C ALA A 173 -15.04 -1.19 -24.01
N GLY A 174 -13.85 -1.61 -24.44
CA GLY A 174 -13.46 -1.70 -25.84
C GLY A 174 -14.36 -2.64 -26.65
N LEU A 175 -14.87 -3.72 -26.05
CA LEU A 175 -15.87 -4.57 -26.66
C LEU A 175 -17.19 -3.80 -26.92
N CYS A 176 -17.68 -3.03 -25.94
CA CYS A 176 -18.87 -2.18 -26.13
C CYS A 176 -18.65 -1.15 -27.25
N VAL A 177 -17.48 -0.50 -27.27
CA VAL A 177 -17.12 0.45 -28.34
C VAL A 177 -17.11 -0.24 -29.71
N THR A 178 -16.54 -1.44 -29.80
CA THR A 178 -16.49 -2.20 -31.05
C THR A 178 -17.89 -2.58 -31.54
N LEU A 179 -18.77 -3.00 -30.63
CA LEU A 179 -20.17 -3.33 -30.97
C LEU A 179 -20.93 -2.09 -31.47
N ALA A 180 -20.68 -0.92 -30.89
CA ALA A 180 -21.25 0.33 -31.37
C ALA A 180 -20.80 0.64 -32.81
N LEU A 181 -19.48 0.59 -33.06
CA LEU A 181 -18.89 0.88 -34.35
C LEU A 181 -19.37 -0.08 -35.45
N VAL A 182 -19.35 -1.39 -35.18
CA VAL A 182 -19.84 -2.41 -36.13
C VAL A 182 -21.33 -2.26 -36.41
N GLY A 183 -22.09 -1.71 -35.47
CA GLY A 183 -23.49 -1.35 -35.67
C GLY A 183 -23.73 -0.27 -36.73
N ASP A 184 -22.71 0.48 -37.12
CA ASP A 184 -22.76 1.49 -38.18
C ASP A 184 -21.94 1.06 -39.41
N GLN A 185 -22.61 0.42 -40.36
CA GLN A 185 -21.97 -0.10 -41.57
C GLN A 185 -21.43 1.01 -42.48
N GLN A 186 -22.06 2.20 -42.52
CA GLN A 186 -21.57 3.30 -43.35
C GLN A 186 -20.27 3.85 -42.78
N PHE A 187 -20.23 4.08 -41.48
CA PHE A 187 -19.04 4.55 -40.77
C PHE A 187 -17.88 3.56 -40.91
N MET A 188 -18.13 2.26 -40.72
CA MET A 188 -17.12 1.21 -40.86
C MET A 188 -16.58 1.11 -42.28
N THR A 189 -17.43 1.21 -43.29
CA THR A 189 -17.01 1.18 -44.69
C THR A 189 -16.14 2.38 -45.04
N ALA A 190 -16.46 3.57 -44.52
CA ALA A 190 -15.65 4.78 -44.71
C ALA A 190 -14.25 4.64 -44.10
N ILE A 191 -14.15 4.06 -42.90
CA ILE A 191 -12.85 3.80 -42.25
C ILE A 191 -12.06 2.76 -43.04
N ILE A 192 -12.65 1.61 -43.36
CA ILE A 192 -11.94 0.52 -44.06
C ILE A 192 -11.48 0.97 -45.45
N GLY A 193 -12.31 1.72 -46.17
CA GLY A 193 -11.98 2.24 -47.50
C GLY A 193 -10.86 3.28 -47.53
N SER A 194 -10.48 3.84 -46.38
CA SER A 194 -9.40 4.82 -46.26
C SER A 194 -8.02 4.22 -46.02
N VAL A 195 -7.94 2.94 -45.65
CA VAL A 195 -6.67 2.25 -45.38
C VAL A 195 -6.00 1.94 -46.73
N PRO A 196 -4.78 2.44 -47.01
CA PRO A 196 -4.06 2.06 -48.22
C PRO A 196 -3.77 0.55 -48.20
N ASN A 197 -4.12 -0.16 -49.28
CA ASN A 197 -3.74 -1.56 -49.49
C ASN A 197 -2.23 -1.74 -49.63
#